data_AF-A0A382SXE2-F1
#
_entry.id   AF-A0A382SXE2-F1
#
_cell.length_a   1.000
_cell.length_b   1.000
_cell.length_c   1.000
_cell.angle_alpha   90.00
_cell.angle_beta   90.00
_cell.angle_gamma   90.00
#
_symmetry.space_group_name_H-M   'P 1'
#
loop_
_entity.id
_entity.type
_entity.pdbx_description
1 polymer ?
#
loop_
_entity_poly.entity_id
_entity_poly.type
_entity_poly.pdbx_seq_one_letter_code
_entity_poly.pdbx_strand_id
1 'polypeptide(L)'
;MNVETLPEVLPDIEQEREEDEHTSKTYLPLYKVIMWDDDVTTMEFVIRMLTNLFRKDYTTAEKLMYEIHFKGAAHVETLPL
;
A
#
# COMPACT_ATOMS: atom_id res chain seq x y z
N MET A 1 43.75 -39.84 -48.59
CA MET A 1 43.45 -38.85 -47.53
C MET A 1 42.18 -38.14 -47.96
N ASN A 2 41.06 -38.55 -47.40
CA ASN A 2 39.75 -37.94 -47.67
C ASN A 2 39.35 -37.19 -46.41
N VAL A 3 39.02 -35.92 -46.57
CA VAL A 3 38.49 -35.10 -45.48
C VAL A 3 37.03 -34.85 -45.82
N GLU A 4 36.14 -35.60 -45.17
CA GLU A 4 34.74 -35.22 -45.05
C GLU A 4 34.67 -34.03 -44.08
N THR A 5 34.06 -32.93 -44.51
CA THR A 5 33.80 -31.78 -43.66
C THR A 5 32.36 -31.86 -43.18
N LEU A 6 32.18 -31.91 -41.86
CA LEU A 6 30.88 -31.84 -41.20
C LEU A 6 30.32 -30.41 -41.30
N PRO A 7 28.99 -30.23 -41.42
CA PRO A 7 28.37 -28.93 -41.43
C PRO A 7 28.33 -28.34 -40.02
N GLU A 8 29.01 -27.21 -39.80
CA GLU A 8 28.90 -26.43 -38.57
C GLU A 8 27.75 -25.42 -38.69
N VAL A 9 26.52 -25.92 -38.85
CA VAL A 9 25.34 -25.11 -38.55
C VAL A 9 25.06 -25.33 -37.07
N LEU A 10 25.53 -24.40 -36.25
CA LEU A 10 25.03 -24.25 -34.89
C LEU A 10 23.53 -23.93 -34.99
N PRO A 11 22.64 -24.64 -34.28
CA PRO A 11 21.30 -24.13 -34.11
C PRO A 11 21.44 -22.76 -33.47
N ASP A 12 20.83 -21.75 -34.09
CA ASP A 12 20.58 -20.46 -33.45
C ASP A 12 19.85 -20.79 -32.15
N ILE A 13 20.62 -20.79 -31.06
CA ILE A 13 20.06 -20.73 -29.72
C ILE A 13 19.36 -19.38 -29.76
N GLU A 14 18.04 -19.40 -29.94
CA GLU A 14 17.19 -18.34 -29.46
C GLU A 14 17.60 -18.14 -28.00
N GLN A 15 18.49 -17.18 -27.77
CA GLN A 15 18.64 -16.60 -26.46
C GLN A 15 17.27 -15.99 -26.21
N GLU A 16 16.39 -16.76 -25.57
CA GLU A 16 15.36 -16.21 -24.72
C GLU A 16 16.12 -15.19 -23.88
N ARG A 17 15.97 -13.92 -24.26
CA ARG A 17 16.33 -12.82 -23.38
C ARG A 17 15.45 -13.11 -22.18
N GLU A 18 16.06 -13.62 -21.11
CA GLU A 18 15.49 -13.43 -19.80
C GLU A 18 15.31 -11.92 -19.70
N GLU A 19 14.09 -11.48 -20.01
CA GLU A 19 13.59 -10.21 -19.56
C GLU A 19 13.63 -10.34 -18.05
N ASP A 20 14.80 -10.04 -17.47
CA ASP A 20 14.93 -9.55 -16.12
C ASP A 20 14.17 -8.21 -16.12
N GLU A 21 12.85 -8.32 -16.23
CA GLU A 21 11.89 -7.29 -15.92
C GLU A 21 11.89 -7.20 -14.40
N HIS A 22 13.03 -6.78 -13.84
CA HIS A 22 13.11 -6.22 -12.50
C HIS A 22 12.42 -4.85 -12.57
N THR A 23 11.12 -4.86 -12.88
CA THR A 23 10.20 -3.85 -12.39
C THR A 23 10.29 -3.99 -10.88
N SER A 24 11.20 -3.22 -10.29
CA SER A 24 11.19 -2.92 -8.88
C SER A 24 9.78 -2.42 -8.59
N LYS A 25 8.91 -3.32 -8.11
CA LYS A 25 7.64 -2.95 -7.50
C LYS A 25 8.04 -2.16 -6.27
N THR A 26 8.26 -0.87 -6.47
CA THR A 26 8.48 0.07 -5.38
C THR A 26 7.17 0.09 -4.61
N TYR A 27 7.11 -0.69 -3.53
CA TYR A 27 5.98 -0.65 -2.61
C TYR A 27 5.96 0.75 -1.99
N LEU A 28 4.85 1.47 -2.20
CA LEU A 28 4.65 2.76 -1.56
C LEU A 28 4.62 2.55 -0.03
N PRO A 29 5.40 3.31 0.75
CA PRO A 29 5.37 3.20 2.20
C PRO A 29 3.97 3.59 2.71
N LEU A 30 3.42 2.77 3.59
CA LEU A 30 2.13 3.03 4.25
C LEU A 30 2.33 3.71 5.59
N TYR A 31 1.45 4.66 5.92
CA TYR A 31 1.48 5.47 7.13
C TYR A 31 0.19 5.28 7.91
N LYS A 32 0.34 5.17 9.23
CA LYS A 32 -0.80 5.14 10.16
C LYS A 32 -1.28 6.55 10.44
N VAL A 33 -2.57 6.80 10.24
CA VAL A 33 -3.22 8.01 10.71
C VAL A 33 -3.74 7.75 12.12
N ILE A 34 -3.20 8.50 13.09
CA ILE A 34 -3.60 8.45 14.49
C ILE A 34 -4.27 9.78 14.83
N MET A 35 -5.47 9.73 15.38
CA MET A 35 -6.14 10.91 15.94
C MET A 35 -5.96 10.92 17.46
N TRP A 36 -5.70 12.10 18.01
CA TRP A 36 -5.50 12.35 19.44
C TRP A 36 -6.66 13.16 20.00
N ASP A 37 -6.97 12.95 21.27
CA ASP A 37 -7.98 13.72 22.01
C ASP A 37 -7.49 15.13 22.36
N ASP A 38 -8.43 16.04 22.53
CA ASP A 38 -8.20 17.41 22.99
C ASP A 38 -9.45 17.99 23.68
N ASP A 39 -9.28 19.03 24.51
CA ASP A 39 -10.35 19.61 25.33
C ASP A 39 -11.25 20.64 24.59
N VAL A 40 -11.05 20.85 23.29
CA VAL A 40 -11.70 21.93 22.52
C VAL A 40 -12.60 21.38 21.41
N THR A 41 -12.17 20.34 20.71
CA THR A 41 -12.87 19.79 19.56
C THR A 41 -14.12 19.01 19.99
N THR A 42 -15.28 19.31 19.39
CA THR A 42 -16.54 18.64 19.75
C THR A 42 -16.61 17.22 19.18
N MET A 43 -17.30 16.31 19.90
CA MET A 43 -17.54 14.93 19.42
C MET A 43 -18.22 14.88 18.04
N GLU A 44 -19.15 15.80 17.78
CA GLU A 44 -19.85 15.92 16.49
C GLU A 44 -18.89 16.26 15.34
N PHE A 45 -17.95 17.18 15.59
CA PHE A 45 -16.93 17.54 14.60
C PHE A 45 -16.02 16.34 14.29
N VAL A 46 -15.60 15.59 15.31
CA VAL A 46 -14.77 14.38 15.14
C VAL A 46 -15.50 13.34 14.29
N ILE A 47 -16.78 13.06 14.58
CA ILE A 47 -17.60 12.14 13.77
C ILE A 47 -17.70 12.63 12.33
N ARG A 48 -17.91 13.94 12.10
CA ARG A 48 -17.95 14.52 10.74
C ARG A 48 -16.63 14.41 10.01
N MET A 49 -15.50 14.54 10.69
CA MET A 49 -14.18 14.32 10.09
C MET A 49 -14.00 12.86 9.67
N LEU A 50 -14.33 11.92 10.56
CA LEU A 50 -14.21 10.49 10.30
C LEU A 50 -15.12 10.02 9.15
N THR A 51 -16.33 10.56 9.07
CA THR A 51 -17.30 10.22 8.01
C THR A 51 -16.97 10.88 6.67
N ASN A 52 -16.58 12.16 6.64
CA ASN A 52 -16.39 12.87 5.37
C ASN A 52 -14.99 12.68 4.78
N LEU A 53 -13.94 12.66 5.61
CA LEU A 53 -12.56 12.55 5.13
C LEU A 53 -12.12 11.09 5.00
N PHE A 54 -12.38 10.28 6.03
CA PHE A 54 -11.97 8.88 6.08
C PHE A 54 -13.06 7.90 5.63
N ARG A 55 -14.23 8.42 5.23
CA ARG A 55 -15.35 7.62 4.72
C ARG A 55 -15.78 6.48 5.64
N LYS A 56 -15.60 6.65 6.96
CA LYS A 56 -16.13 5.70 7.95
C LYS A 56 -17.65 5.82 7.96
N ASP A 57 -18.37 4.71 8.12
CA ASP A 57 -19.79 4.78 8.43
C ASP A 57 -20.00 5.41 9.82
N TYR A 58 -21.20 5.91 10.07
CA TYR A 58 -21.51 6.62 11.32
C TYR A 58 -21.21 5.78 12.57
N THR A 59 -21.54 4.48 12.55
CA THR A 59 -21.36 3.60 13.72
C THR A 59 -19.87 3.40 14.02
N THR A 60 -19.06 3.22 12.98
CA THR A 60 -17.59 3.13 13.12
C THR A 60 -16.98 4.45 13.57
N ALA A 61 -17.46 5.58 13.03
CA ALA A 61 -17.00 6.91 13.40
C ALA A 61 -17.32 7.24 14.88
N GLU A 62 -18.51 6.89 15.35
CA GLU A 62 -18.90 7.09 16.76
C GLU A 62 -18.04 6.25 17.71
N LYS A 63 -17.77 4.98 17.36
CA LYS A 63 -16.87 4.13 18.15
C LYS A 63 -15.45 4.68 18.20
N LEU A 64 -14.90 5.10 17.06
CA LEU A 64 -13.57 5.71 17.00
C LEU A 64 -13.51 7.02 17.80
N MET A 65 -14.54 7.86 17.70
CA MET A 65 -14.63 9.09 18.48
C MET A 65 -14.58 8.80 19.98
N TYR A 66 -15.37 7.84 20.48
CA TYR A 66 -15.31 7.46 21.89
C TYR A 66 -13.97 6.85 22.30
N GLU A 67 -13.34 6.09 21.41
CA GLU A 67 -12.01 5.55 21.67
C GLU A 67 -10.96 6.67 21.80
N ILE A 68 -10.98 7.65 20.90
CA ILE A 68 -10.13 8.84 20.98
C ILE A 68 -10.38 9.54 22.32
N HIS A 69 -11.63 9.87 22.63
CA HIS A 69 -11.99 10.62 23.83
C HIS A 69 -11.61 9.93 25.14
N PHE A 70 -11.89 8.63 25.27
CA PHE A 70 -11.66 7.93 26.54
C PHE A 70 -10.27 7.33 26.68
N LYS A 71 -9.54 7.09 25.57
CA LYS A 71 -8.19 6.50 25.60
C LYS A 71 -7.08 7.49 25.21
N GLY A 72 -7.44 8.71 24.80
CA GLY A 72 -6.52 9.76 24.39
C GLY A 72 -6.06 9.69 22.93
N ALA A 73 -6.19 8.53 22.26
CA ALA A 73 -5.89 8.38 20.84
C ALA A 73 -6.49 7.11 20.23
N ALA A 74 -6.67 7.11 18.91
CA ALA A 74 -7.05 5.92 18.15
C ALA A 74 -6.38 5.86 16.77
N HIS A 75 -6.15 4.64 16.28
CA HIS A 75 -5.76 4.40 14.89
C HIS A 75 -7.00 4.46 13.99
N VAL A 76 -6.95 5.33 12.98
CA VAL A 76 -8.11 5.61 12.10
C VAL A 76 -8.00 4.90 10.76
N GLU A 77 -6.82 4.94 10.13
CA GLU A 77 -6.60 4.40 8.79
C GLU A 77 -5.09 4.15 8.57
N THR A 78 -4.76 3.29 7.63
CA THR A 78 -3.40 3.16 7.09
C THR A 78 -3.45 3.50 5.61
N LEU A 79 -2.71 4.54 5.20
CA LEU A 79 -2.77 5.11 3.85
C LEU A 79 -1.36 5.25 3.24
N PRO A 80 -1.21 5.18 1.91
CA PRO A 80 0.03 5.58 1.25
C PRO A 80 0.24 7.10 1.36
N LEU A 81 1.50 7.54 1.25
CA LEU A 81 1.86 8.96 1.04
C LEU A 81 1.43 9.46 -0.33
#